data_AF-A0A9P8IY80-F1
#
_entry.id   AF-A0A9P8IY80-F1
#
_cell.length_a   1.000
_cell.length_b   1.000
_cell.length_c   1.000
_cell.angle_alpha   90.00
_cell.angle_beta   90.00
_cell.angle_gamma   90.00
#
_symmetry.space_group_name_H-M   'P 1'
#
loop_
_entity.id
_entity.type
_entity.pdbx_description
1 polymer ?
#
loop_
_entity_poly.entity_id
_entity_poly.type
_entity_poly.pdbx_seq_one_letter_code
_entity_poly.pdbx_strand_id
1 'polypeptide(L)'
;MEGQAQQFDELPPKEQVIDRPPKRISELEFGVLSNQDMVKQSVVEVSDRNVYDLGTGPGGKRTLTAHGPLDGRLGTSSKTGQCEQCKEDLKNCNGHFGHVRLALPAYHWGYFKKIMEILNTICKDCSRILLDENTRRKYLRQIRRPELDSLRKEAICKKIVDEAKKTKTCFYCGSINGTVKKVAGHPIKLIHVKWQTYLASNAKSKVKPASMVAFEKSFDEAKKGVPDLEKHAKRAVDDMNPLRALNLFQRISTTDVELLGMDPSRGRPEAFIWQYLPAPPVAIRPSVAQEAASTEDDITNKLGDIIQINTLLSAGLKSGQPVMKIVDMWEFLQVQIAMYIDGNLPGLGRDSAYGKALRGFCQRLKGKQGRFRGNLSGKRVDFSGRTVISPDPNLSIEEVAVPSKVATNMT
;
A
#
# COMPACT_ATOMS: atom_id res chain seq x y z
N MET A 1 27.84 -77.73 0.24
CA MET A 1 28.26 -76.43 0.80
C MET A 1 29.09 -75.78 -0.29
N GLU A 2 28.71 -74.70 -0.98
CA GLU A 2 27.68 -73.68 -0.77
C GLU A 2 27.19 -73.25 -2.16
N GLY A 3 25.87 -73.27 -2.38
CA GLY A 3 25.27 -72.70 -3.58
C GLY A 3 25.15 -71.19 -3.39
N GLN A 4 25.83 -70.42 -4.24
CA GLN A 4 25.79 -68.96 -4.24
C GLN A 4 24.34 -68.50 -4.50
N ALA A 5 23.72 -67.94 -3.47
CA ALA A 5 22.46 -67.22 -3.59
C ALA A 5 22.71 -65.95 -4.41
N GLN A 6 22.18 -65.90 -5.63
CA GLN A 6 22.13 -64.69 -6.43
C GLN A 6 21.28 -63.65 -5.70
N GLN A 7 21.93 -62.58 -5.24
CA GLN A 7 21.25 -61.34 -4.85
C GLN A 7 20.49 -60.83 -6.07
N PHE A 8 19.17 -60.94 -6.03
CA PHE A 8 18.31 -60.12 -6.88
C PHE A 8 18.43 -58.69 -6.36
N ASP A 9 19.26 -57.88 -7.02
CA ASP A 9 19.28 -56.43 -6.84
C ASP A 9 17.86 -55.89 -7.01
N GLU A 10 17.32 -55.29 -5.95
CA GLU A 10 16.05 -54.59 -5.96
C GLU A 10 16.09 -53.48 -7.02
N LEU A 11 15.35 -53.68 -8.12
CA LEU A 11 15.17 -52.64 -9.14
C LEU A 11 14.62 -51.37 -8.46
N PRO A 12 15.19 -50.18 -8.73
CA PRO A 12 14.73 -48.95 -8.11
C PRO A 12 13.23 -48.74 -8.39
N PRO A 13 12.46 -48.22 -7.42
CA PRO A 13 11.03 -48.03 -7.59
C PRO A 13 10.76 -47.16 -8.83
N LYS A 14 9.77 -47.56 -9.64
CA LYS A 14 9.39 -46.83 -10.87
C LYS A 14 9.16 -45.36 -10.54
N GLU A 15 10.00 -44.48 -11.10
CA GLU A 15 9.84 -43.04 -10.95
C GLU A 15 8.54 -42.57 -11.59
N GLN A 16 7.90 -41.59 -10.96
CA GLN A 16 6.68 -41.00 -11.48
C GLN A 16 6.99 -40.20 -12.75
N VAL A 17 6.27 -40.47 -13.84
CA VAL A 17 6.38 -39.66 -15.06
C VAL A 17 5.81 -38.26 -14.79
N ILE A 18 6.67 -37.25 -14.81
CA ILE A 18 6.29 -35.85 -14.65
C ILE A 18 6.18 -35.21 -16.04
N ASP A 19 4.95 -34.98 -16.50
CA ASP A 19 4.69 -34.16 -17.69
C ASP A 19 4.62 -32.66 -17.31
N ARG A 20 5.30 -31.80 -18.09
CA ARG A 20 5.36 -30.35 -17.86
C ARG A 20 4.92 -29.61 -19.14
N PRO A 21 3.60 -29.52 -19.41
CA PRO A 21 3.11 -28.85 -20.60
C PRO A 21 3.40 -27.34 -20.54
N PRO A 22 3.76 -26.71 -21.67
CA PRO A 22 3.97 -25.27 -21.73
C PRO A 22 2.66 -24.53 -21.47
N LYS A 23 2.71 -23.48 -20.63
CA LYS A 23 1.55 -22.66 -20.27
C LYS A 23 1.68 -21.25 -20.84
N ARG A 24 0.54 -20.61 -21.14
CA ARG A 24 0.45 -19.22 -21.59
C ARG A 24 -0.44 -18.43 -20.64
N ILE A 25 -0.03 -17.19 -20.33
CA ILE A 25 -0.82 -16.26 -19.53
C ILE A 25 -2.03 -15.80 -20.36
N SER A 26 -3.24 -16.00 -19.84
CA SER A 26 -4.50 -15.59 -20.47
C SER A 26 -4.86 -14.15 -20.10
N GLU A 27 -4.90 -13.85 -18.81
CA GLU A 27 -5.35 -12.56 -18.26
C GLU A 27 -4.59 -12.19 -16.98
N LEU A 28 -4.66 -10.90 -16.62
CA LEU A 28 -4.13 -10.36 -15.38
C LEU A 28 -5.28 -9.82 -14.54
N GLU A 29 -5.52 -10.44 -13.40
CA GLU A 29 -6.55 -9.99 -12.45
C GLU A 29 -5.93 -9.12 -11.36
N PHE A 30 -6.42 -7.89 -11.24
CA PHE A 30 -5.98 -6.97 -10.17
C PHE A 30 -6.88 -7.12 -8.93
N GLY A 31 -6.25 -7.17 -7.77
CA GLY A 31 -6.92 -7.24 -6.47
C GLY A 31 -6.14 -6.50 -5.38
N VAL A 32 -6.62 -6.59 -4.15
CA VAL A 32 -5.94 -6.04 -2.98
C VAL A 32 -5.47 -7.20 -2.12
N LEU A 33 -4.21 -7.17 -1.70
CA LEU A 33 -3.68 -8.20 -0.81
C LEU A 33 -4.37 -8.13 0.55
N SER A 34 -4.86 -9.27 1.03
CA SER A 34 -5.33 -9.36 2.41
C SER A 34 -4.15 -9.40 3.38
N ASN A 35 -4.39 -9.06 4.65
CA ASN A 35 -3.36 -9.17 5.69
C ASN A 35 -2.78 -10.60 5.77
N GLN A 36 -3.61 -11.63 5.54
CA GLN A 36 -3.16 -13.02 5.56
C GLN A 36 -2.24 -13.32 4.37
N ASP A 37 -2.57 -12.81 3.18
CA ASP A 37 -1.74 -13.01 1.99
C ASP A 37 -0.39 -12.29 2.09
N MET A 38 -0.37 -11.14 2.77
CA MET A 38 0.86 -10.40 3.06
C MET A 38 1.79 -11.18 4.01
N VAL A 39 1.23 -11.82 5.04
CA VAL A 39 2.01 -12.66 5.95
C VAL A 39 2.44 -13.96 5.28
N LYS A 40 1.56 -14.61 4.50
CA LYS A 40 1.85 -15.88 3.80
C LYS A 40 2.97 -15.76 2.77
N GLN A 41 3.03 -14.66 2.02
CA GLN A 41 4.11 -14.43 1.06
C GLN A 41 5.42 -14.00 1.72
N SER A 42 5.37 -13.61 3.00
CA SER A 42 6.50 -13.04 3.70
C SER A 42 7.38 -14.12 4.31
N VAL A 43 8.69 -13.97 4.13
CA VAL A 43 9.71 -14.86 4.70
C VAL A 43 10.19 -14.37 6.07
N VAL A 44 10.19 -13.06 6.31
CA VAL A 44 10.69 -12.45 7.54
C VAL A 44 9.82 -11.27 7.98
N GLU A 45 9.56 -11.20 9.29
CA GLU A 45 9.07 -9.99 9.95
C GLU A 45 10.25 -9.04 10.19
N VAL A 46 10.19 -7.86 9.58
CA VAL A 46 11.22 -6.83 9.69
C VAL A 46 10.87 -5.92 10.87
N SER A 47 11.69 -5.96 11.92
CA SER A 47 11.44 -5.30 13.20
C SER A 47 12.56 -4.37 13.65
N ASP A 48 13.78 -4.54 13.14
CA ASP A 48 14.91 -3.66 13.43
C ASP A 48 15.04 -2.58 12.35
N ARG A 49 15.39 -1.36 12.76
CA ARG A 49 15.70 -0.26 11.85
C ARG A 49 17.10 -0.37 11.26
N ASN A 50 18.02 -1.01 12.00
CA ASN A 50 19.43 -1.03 11.64
C ASN A 50 19.61 -1.90 10.39
N VAL A 51 20.43 -1.42 9.46
CA VAL A 51 20.74 -2.14 8.22
C VAL A 51 21.96 -3.04 8.40
N TYR A 52 22.95 -2.55 9.15
CA TYR A 52 24.19 -3.24 9.43
C TYR A 52 24.48 -3.22 10.93
N ASP A 53 24.96 -4.34 11.43
CA ASP A 53 25.52 -4.40 12.78
C ASP A 53 26.97 -3.91 12.73
N LEU A 54 27.29 -2.92 13.55
CA LEU A 54 28.64 -2.42 13.70
C LEU A 54 29.42 -3.41 14.58
N GLY A 55 30.23 -4.25 13.95
CA GLY A 55 31.17 -5.11 14.68
C GLY A 55 32.10 -4.26 15.56
N THR A 56 32.20 -4.59 16.85
CA THR A 56 32.94 -3.85 17.90
C THR A 56 34.47 -3.90 17.77
N GLY A 57 35.03 -4.35 16.64
CA GLY A 57 36.47 -4.49 16.41
C GLY A 57 37.01 -3.56 15.31
N PRO A 58 38.31 -3.19 15.36
CA PRO A 58 38.95 -2.45 14.27
C PRO A 58 39.00 -3.34 13.01
N GLY A 59 38.32 -2.92 11.94
CA GLY A 59 38.14 -3.73 10.72
C GLY A 59 36.89 -4.64 10.73
N GLY A 60 35.95 -4.43 11.66
CA GLY A 60 34.71 -5.20 11.74
C GLY A 60 33.96 -5.24 10.40
N LYS A 61 33.82 -6.45 9.84
CA LYS A 61 32.98 -6.69 8.65
C LYS A 61 31.58 -6.19 8.97
N ARG A 62 31.04 -5.33 8.11
CA ARG A 62 29.63 -4.91 8.17
C ARG A 62 28.77 -6.13 7.85
N THR A 63 28.21 -6.76 8.88
CA THR A 63 27.24 -7.84 8.71
C THR A 63 25.85 -7.24 8.63
N LEU A 64 24.97 -7.88 7.85
CA LEU A 64 23.58 -7.47 7.75
C LEU A 64 22.89 -7.74 9.09
N THR A 65 22.15 -6.76 9.59
CA THR A 65 21.38 -6.92 10.83
C THR A 65 20.25 -7.92 10.61
N ALA A 66 20.14 -8.90 11.51
CA ALA A 66 19.01 -9.83 11.50
C ALA A 66 17.69 -9.08 11.76
N HIS A 67 16.63 -9.41 11.03
CA HIS A 67 15.34 -8.71 11.07
C HIS A 67 15.41 -7.22 10.67
N GLY A 68 16.50 -6.80 10.02
CA GLY A 68 16.68 -5.47 9.47
C GLY A 68 16.13 -5.31 8.03
N PRO A 69 16.14 -4.09 7.47
CA PRO A 69 15.58 -3.81 6.14
C PRO A 69 16.24 -4.57 4.98
N LEU A 70 17.51 -4.97 5.14
CA LEU A 70 18.32 -5.73 4.17
C LEU A 70 18.69 -7.13 4.69
N ASP A 71 17.85 -7.73 5.54
CA ASP A 71 18.04 -9.11 6.01
C ASP A 71 18.33 -10.08 4.83
N GLY A 72 19.32 -10.97 4.99
CA GLY A 72 19.79 -11.88 3.94
C GLY A 72 18.71 -12.84 3.42
N ARG A 73 17.63 -13.05 4.18
CA ARG A 73 16.45 -13.81 3.76
C ARG A 73 15.60 -13.10 2.70
N LEU A 74 15.69 -11.77 2.59
CA LEU A 74 14.96 -10.96 1.59
C LEU A 74 15.64 -10.94 0.21
N GLY A 75 16.84 -11.48 0.12
CA GLY A 75 17.66 -11.53 -1.08
C GLY A 75 19.04 -10.93 -0.86
N THR A 76 19.85 -10.96 -1.92
CA THR A 76 21.20 -10.40 -1.93
C THR A 76 21.27 -9.23 -2.91
N SER A 77 22.00 -8.17 -2.56
CA SER A 77 22.40 -7.08 -3.48
C SER A 77 23.88 -7.17 -3.88
N SER A 78 24.65 -8.02 -3.20
CA SER A 78 26.08 -8.19 -3.45
C SER A 78 26.32 -9.20 -4.57
N LYS A 79 27.32 -8.94 -5.42
CA LYS A 79 27.73 -9.89 -6.48
C LYS A 79 28.26 -11.21 -5.92
N THR A 80 28.84 -11.19 -4.72
CA THR A 80 29.40 -12.35 -4.04
C THR A 80 28.50 -12.90 -2.94
N GLY A 81 27.41 -12.18 -2.61
CA GLY A 81 26.48 -12.59 -1.57
C GLY A 81 25.48 -13.61 -2.10
N GLN A 82 25.09 -14.56 -1.25
CA GLN A 82 24.03 -15.53 -1.51
C GLN A 82 22.81 -15.22 -0.65
N CYS A 83 21.62 -15.49 -1.18
CA CYS A 83 20.39 -15.34 -0.39
C CYS A 83 20.29 -16.45 0.66
N GLU A 84 19.92 -16.11 1.89
CA GLU A 84 19.76 -17.11 2.96
C GLU A 84 18.53 -18.02 2.75
N GLN A 85 17.53 -17.55 2.00
CA GLN A 85 16.28 -18.28 1.76
C GLN A 85 16.38 -19.25 0.57
N CYS A 86 16.76 -18.76 -0.62
CA CYS A 86 16.86 -19.61 -1.81
C CYS A 86 18.27 -20.18 -2.05
N LYS A 87 19.30 -19.69 -1.35
CA LYS A 87 20.72 -20.06 -1.54
C LYS A 87 21.26 -19.82 -2.94
N GLU A 88 20.61 -18.94 -3.70
CA GLU A 88 21.02 -18.55 -5.04
C GLU A 88 21.77 -17.21 -5.02
N ASP A 89 22.62 -17.03 -6.04
CA ASP A 89 23.34 -15.78 -6.30
C ASP A 89 22.40 -14.69 -6.85
N LEU A 90 22.89 -13.44 -6.90
CA LEU A 90 22.17 -12.26 -7.39
C LEU A 90 21.48 -12.44 -8.76
N LYS A 91 22.05 -13.26 -9.66
CA LYS A 91 21.50 -13.47 -11.01
C LYS A 91 20.26 -14.37 -11.04
N ASN A 92 20.21 -15.35 -10.14
CA ASN A 92 19.18 -16.39 -10.14
C ASN A 92 18.11 -16.13 -9.06
N CYS A 93 18.48 -15.45 -7.98
CA CYS A 93 17.57 -15.11 -6.91
C CYS A 93 16.41 -14.22 -7.40
N ASN A 94 15.18 -14.71 -7.29
CA ASN A 94 13.96 -13.96 -7.60
C ASN A 94 13.65 -12.85 -6.58
N GLY A 95 14.23 -12.94 -5.39
CA GLY A 95 13.95 -12.06 -4.24
C GLY A 95 12.71 -12.48 -3.45
N HIS A 96 12.70 -12.20 -2.15
CA HIS A 96 11.64 -12.61 -1.24
C HIS A 96 11.06 -11.43 -0.47
N PHE A 97 9.74 -11.46 -0.24
CA PHE A 97 9.05 -10.40 0.48
C PHE A 97 9.21 -10.57 2.00
N GLY A 98 9.27 -9.44 2.69
CA GLY A 98 9.11 -9.34 4.14
C GLY A 98 7.80 -8.65 4.48
N HIS A 99 7.51 -8.53 5.77
CA HIS A 99 6.45 -7.66 6.25
C HIS A 99 6.86 -6.93 7.52
N VAL A 100 6.27 -5.76 7.74
CA VAL A 100 6.35 -5.00 8.98
C VAL A 100 4.98 -5.00 9.61
N ARG A 101 4.88 -5.46 10.86
CA ARG A 101 3.64 -5.40 11.64
C ARG A 101 3.49 -4.02 12.27
N LEU A 102 2.44 -3.30 11.90
CA LEU A 102 2.18 -1.98 12.44
C LEU A 102 1.49 -2.08 13.82
N ALA A 103 1.91 -1.22 14.76
CA ALA A 103 1.37 -1.12 16.11
C ALA A 103 -0.07 -0.58 16.10
N LEU A 104 -0.31 0.41 15.23
CA LEU A 104 -1.63 0.98 14.95
C LEU A 104 -1.86 0.99 13.43
N PRO A 105 -3.11 0.78 12.98
CA PRO A 105 -3.42 0.75 11.55
C PRO A 105 -3.19 2.11 10.89
N ALA A 106 -2.88 2.12 9.59
CA ALA A 106 -2.64 3.33 8.80
C ALA A 106 -3.47 3.33 7.50
N TYR A 107 -3.84 4.51 7.01
CA TYR A 107 -4.52 4.62 5.72
C TYR A 107 -3.55 4.32 4.57
N HIS A 108 -3.98 3.50 3.60
CA HIS A 108 -3.24 3.37 2.35
C HIS A 108 -3.37 4.63 1.50
N TRP A 109 -2.24 5.28 1.19
CA TRP A 109 -2.24 6.52 0.41
C TRP A 109 -2.92 6.37 -0.95
N GLY A 110 -2.63 5.29 -1.68
CA GLY A 110 -3.20 5.04 -3.01
C GLY A 110 -4.72 4.88 -3.01
N TYR A 111 -5.30 4.40 -1.90
CA TYR A 111 -6.74 4.21 -1.75
C TYR A 111 -7.42 5.33 -0.95
N PHE A 112 -6.67 6.35 -0.49
CA PHE A 112 -7.18 7.38 0.41
C PHE A 112 -8.44 8.09 -0.13
N LYS A 113 -8.48 8.38 -1.43
CA LYS A 113 -9.67 8.96 -2.08
C LYS A 113 -10.87 8.01 -2.05
N LYS A 114 -10.66 6.72 -2.32
CA LYS A 114 -11.71 5.70 -2.30
C LYS A 114 -12.19 5.42 -0.87
N ILE A 115 -11.30 5.42 0.12
CA ILE A 115 -11.65 5.34 1.55
C ILE A 115 -12.59 6.48 1.92
N MET A 116 -12.26 7.73 1.56
CA MET A 116 -13.15 8.88 1.79
C MET A 116 -14.50 8.73 1.07
N GLU A 117 -14.50 8.21 -0.15
CA GLU A 117 -15.73 7.95 -0.89
C GLU A 117 -16.62 6.93 -0.17
N ILE A 118 -16.07 5.77 0.23
CA ILE A 118 -16.78 4.72 0.96
C ILE A 118 -17.28 5.23 2.31
N LEU A 119 -16.44 5.95 3.05
CA LEU A 119 -16.85 6.56 4.32
C LEU A 119 -17.99 7.55 4.12
N ASN A 120 -18.13 8.21 2.97
CA ASN A 120 -19.27 9.09 2.69
C ASN A 120 -20.53 8.34 2.25
N THR A 121 -20.45 7.08 1.79
CA THR A 121 -21.62 6.30 1.37
C THR A 121 -22.21 5.41 2.46
N ILE A 122 -21.45 5.09 3.51
CA ILE A 122 -21.90 4.27 4.63
C ILE A 122 -22.33 5.10 5.84
N CYS A 123 -23.15 4.49 6.70
CA CYS A 123 -23.50 5.00 8.02
C CYS A 123 -22.34 4.78 9.01
N LYS A 124 -22.03 5.78 9.84
CA LYS A 124 -20.85 5.77 10.75
C LYS A 124 -21.13 5.07 12.07
N ASP A 125 -22.36 4.60 12.28
CA ASP A 125 -22.78 3.88 13.47
C ASP A 125 -23.09 2.40 13.13
N CYS A 126 -23.88 2.13 12.09
CA CYS A 126 -24.27 0.76 11.70
C CYS A 126 -23.53 0.16 10.48
N SER A 127 -22.63 0.90 9.83
CA SER A 127 -21.85 0.48 8.64
C SER A 127 -22.66 0.07 7.40
N ARG A 128 -23.99 0.22 7.39
CA ARG A 128 -24.82 -0.04 6.20
C ARG A 128 -24.74 1.12 5.21
N ILE A 129 -24.95 0.82 3.93
CA ILE A 129 -25.00 1.84 2.88
C ILE A 129 -26.21 2.78 3.07
N LEU A 130 -26.02 4.07 2.80
CA LEU A 130 -27.03 5.12 2.96
C LEU A 130 -27.99 5.20 1.75
N LEU A 131 -28.56 4.05 1.38
CA LEU A 131 -29.57 3.92 0.33
C LEU A 131 -30.85 3.31 0.89
N ASP A 132 -31.98 3.69 0.30
CA ASP A 132 -33.25 3.00 0.49
C ASP A 132 -33.17 1.57 -0.05
N GLU A 133 -33.93 0.64 0.54
CA GLU A 133 -33.90 -0.77 0.17
C GLU A 133 -34.39 -1.02 -1.27
N ASN A 134 -35.33 -0.22 -1.79
CA ASN A 134 -35.78 -0.36 -3.18
C ASN A 134 -34.69 0.07 -4.15
N THR A 135 -34.05 1.22 -3.89
CA THR A 135 -32.95 1.73 -4.69
C THR A 135 -31.75 0.79 -4.63
N ARG A 136 -31.42 0.27 -3.43
CA ARG A 136 -30.37 -0.73 -3.21
C ARG A 136 -30.56 -1.96 -4.10
N ARG A 137 -31.76 -2.55 -4.11
CA ARG A 137 -32.08 -3.71 -4.97
C ARG A 137 -32.06 -3.37 -6.46
N LYS A 138 -32.44 -2.15 -6.85
CA LYS A 138 -32.37 -1.68 -8.24
C LYS A 138 -30.92 -1.64 -8.72
N TYR A 139 -30.01 -1.08 -7.92
CA TYR A 139 -28.60 -1.00 -8.27
C TYR A 139 -27.90 -2.36 -8.26
N LEU A 140 -28.20 -3.24 -7.31
CA LEU A 140 -27.68 -4.61 -7.32
C LEU A 140 -28.06 -5.35 -8.61
N ARG A 141 -29.32 -5.22 -9.05
CA ARG A 141 -29.78 -5.79 -10.34
C ARG A 141 -29.08 -5.19 -11.56
N GLN A 142 -28.63 -3.93 -11.50
CA GLN A 142 -27.88 -3.30 -12.59
C GLN A 142 -26.42 -3.75 -12.63
N ILE A 143 -25.77 -3.89 -11.48
CA ILE A 143 -24.37 -4.31 -11.37
C ILE A 143 -24.19 -5.78 -11.75
N ARG A 144 -25.15 -6.64 -11.40
CA ARG A 144 -25.10 -8.08 -11.68
C ARG A 144 -25.54 -8.46 -13.09
N ARG A 145 -25.73 -7.49 -13.99
CA ARG A 145 -26.04 -7.79 -15.39
C ARG A 145 -24.82 -8.44 -16.05
N PRO A 146 -24.98 -9.56 -16.77
CA PRO A 146 -23.89 -10.13 -17.57
C PRO A 146 -23.42 -9.12 -18.62
N GLU A 147 -22.14 -9.17 -18.98
CA GLU A 147 -21.51 -8.31 -20.02
C GLU A 147 -21.56 -6.80 -19.74
N LEU A 148 -21.50 -6.40 -18.46
CA LEU A 148 -21.44 -4.99 -18.10
C LEU A 148 -20.05 -4.40 -18.41
N ASP A 149 -20.00 -3.47 -19.35
CA ASP A 149 -18.80 -2.69 -19.67
C ASP A 149 -18.27 -1.91 -18.44
N SER A 150 -16.94 -1.76 -18.36
CA SER A 150 -16.25 -1.12 -17.24
C SER A 150 -16.68 0.34 -17.05
N LEU A 151 -16.86 1.09 -18.14
CA LEU A 151 -17.30 2.49 -18.07
C LEU A 151 -18.72 2.61 -17.53
N ARG A 152 -19.62 1.70 -17.94
CA ARG A 152 -21.00 1.66 -17.44
C ARG A 152 -21.03 1.30 -15.96
N LYS A 153 -20.21 0.34 -15.53
CA LYS A 153 -20.08 -0.04 -14.11
C LYS A 153 -19.61 1.15 -13.27
N GLU A 154 -18.60 1.90 -13.73
CA GLU A 154 -18.10 3.10 -13.05
C GLU A 154 -19.18 4.19 -12.97
N ALA A 155 -19.93 4.43 -14.05
CA ALA A 155 -21.03 5.38 -14.06
C ALA A 155 -22.15 5.02 -13.06
N ILE A 156 -22.47 3.73 -12.92
CA ILE A 156 -23.46 3.25 -11.93
C ILE A 156 -22.92 3.47 -10.51
N CYS A 157 -21.66 3.10 -10.24
CA CYS A 157 -21.03 3.30 -8.94
C CYS A 157 -21.02 4.79 -8.56
N LYS A 158 -20.74 5.69 -9.51
CA LYS A 158 -20.78 7.13 -9.27
C LYS A 158 -22.19 7.61 -8.91
N LYS A 159 -23.23 7.13 -9.60
CA LYS A 159 -24.64 7.44 -9.26
C LYS A 159 -25.01 6.99 -7.84
N ILE A 160 -24.58 5.79 -7.45
CA ILE A 160 -24.77 5.25 -6.09
C ILE A 160 -24.12 6.17 -5.06
N VAL A 161 -22.88 6.58 -5.30
CA VAL A 161 -22.14 7.48 -4.40
C VAL A 161 -22.84 8.83 -4.27
N ASP A 162 -23.31 9.40 -5.38
CA ASP A 162 -23.97 10.71 -5.40
C ASP A 162 -25.33 10.67 -4.69
N GLU A 163 -26.08 9.57 -4.81
CA GLU A 163 -27.34 9.38 -4.09
C GLU A 163 -27.10 9.18 -2.58
N ALA A 164 -26.16 8.31 -2.21
CA ALA A 164 -25.83 8.04 -0.81
C ALA A 164 -25.33 9.28 -0.06
N LYS A 165 -24.58 10.17 -0.74
CA LYS A 165 -24.13 11.46 -0.16
C LYS A 165 -25.26 12.44 0.13
N LYS A 166 -26.40 12.33 -0.56
CA LYS A 166 -27.58 13.20 -0.33
C LYS A 166 -28.32 12.78 0.94
N THR A 167 -28.38 11.48 1.22
CA THR A 167 -28.99 10.91 2.41
C THR A 167 -28.30 11.41 3.69
N LYS A 168 -29.05 12.09 4.57
CA LYS A 168 -28.51 12.65 5.83
C LYS A 168 -28.86 11.83 7.07
N THR A 169 -29.89 11.00 6.99
CA THR A 169 -30.36 10.13 8.07
C THR A 169 -30.31 8.69 7.60
N CYS A 170 -29.78 7.81 8.44
CA CYS A 170 -29.71 6.39 8.10
C CYS A 170 -31.12 5.76 8.15
N PHE A 171 -31.50 5.05 7.09
CA PHE A 171 -32.78 4.31 7.02
C PHE A 171 -32.91 3.17 8.04
N TYR A 172 -31.78 2.67 8.58
CA TYR A 172 -31.77 1.51 9.47
C TYR A 172 -31.68 1.87 10.95
N CYS A 173 -30.77 2.78 11.33
CA CYS A 173 -30.54 3.14 12.74
C CYS A 173 -31.01 4.55 13.09
N GLY A 174 -31.53 5.32 12.13
CA GLY A 174 -31.98 6.70 12.33
C GLY A 174 -30.85 7.71 12.61
N SER A 175 -29.58 7.29 12.60
CA SER A 175 -28.48 8.18 12.94
C SER A 175 -28.22 9.24 11.87
N ILE A 176 -27.79 10.42 12.31
CA ILE A 176 -27.47 11.55 11.43
C ILE A 176 -26.05 11.36 10.89
N ASN A 177 -25.90 11.45 9.58
CA ASN A 177 -24.66 11.26 8.86
C ASN A 177 -24.34 12.51 8.04
N GLY A 178 -23.36 13.28 8.52
CA GLY A 178 -22.74 14.35 7.75
C GLY A 178 -21.59 13.86 6.86
N THR A 179 -20.88 14.80 6.24
CA THR A 179 -19.78 14.47 5.32
C THR A 179 -18.49 14.17 6.05
N VAL A 180 -17.71 13.25 5.47
CA VAL A 180 -16.32 12.97 5.84
C VAL A 180 -15.43 13.72 4.87
N LYS A 181 -14.54 14.56 5.40
CA LYS A 181 -13.63 15.38 4.58
C LYS A 181 -12.21 15.33 5.12
N LYS A 182 -11.26 15.55 4.22
CA LYS A 182 -9.84 15.74 4.55
C LYS A 182 -9.66 17.08 5.27
N VAL A 183 -8.84 17.09 6.33
CA VAL A 183 -8.44 18.32 7.02
C VAL A 183 -7.49 19.11 6.12
N ALA A 184 -7.78 20.40 5.92
CA ALA A 184 -6.91 21.27 5.13
C ALA A 184 -5.53 21.40 5.81
N GLY A 185 -4.45 21.35 5.03
CA GLY A 185 -3.07 21.43 5.54
C GLY A 185 -2.50 20.13 6.10
N HIS A 186 -3.33 19.10 6.37
CA HIS A 186 -2.83 17.77 6.75
C HIS A 186 -2.92 16.80 5.57
N PRO A 187 -1.91 15.94 5.33
CA PRO A 187 -1.91 15.07 4.16
C PRO A 187 -2.94 13.93 4.24
N ILE A 188 -3.19 13.35 5.43
CA ILE A 188 -3.91 12.06 5.59
C ILE A 188 -5.01 12.09 6.68
N LYS A 189 -5.21 13.22 7.36
CA LYS A 189 -6.21 13.31 8.44
C LYS A 189 -7.64 13.47 7.89
N LEU A 190 -8.57 12.64 8.36
CA LEU A 190 -10.00 12.69 8.03
C LEU A 190 -10.83 13.07 9.24
N ILE A 191 -11.85 13.89 9.01
CA ILE A 191 -12.84 14.29 10.03
C ILE A 191 -14.25 14.03 9.52
N HIS A 192 -15.14 13.59 10.41
CA HIS A 192 -16.57 13.47 10.17
C HIS A 192 -17.30 14.65 10.77
N VAL A 193 -17.92 15.46 9.91
CA VAL A 193 -18.72 16.61 10.33
C VAL A 193 -20.17 16.18 10.48
N LYS A 194 -20.48 15.43 11.55
CA LYS A 194 -21.78 14.76 11.76
C LYS A 194 -22.99 15.66 11.55
N TRP A 195 -22.96 16.88 12.08
CA TRP A 195 -24.09 17.82 12.04
C TRP A 195 -23.95 18.94 10.99
N GLN A 196 -23.18 18.72 9.91
CA GLN A 196 -22.94 19.74 8.88
C GLN A 196 -24.23 20.37 8.33
N THR A 197 -25.27 19.58 8.07
CA THR A 197 -26.55 20.07 7.54
C THR A 197 -27.23 21.04 8.50
N TYR A 198 -27.19 20.76 9.80
CA TYR A 198 -27.73 21.66 10.82
C TYR A 198 -26.90 22.95 10.94
N LEU A 199 -25.57 22.82 10.94
CA LEU A 199 -24.64 23.95 11.04
C LEU A 199 -24.71 24.89 9.82
N ALA A 200 -24.98 24.35 8.63
CA ALA A 200 -25.10 25.11 7.39
C ALA A 200 -26.48 25.80 7.22
N SER A 201 -27.50 25.38 7.97
CA SER A 201 -28.84 25.95 7.86
C SER A 201 -28.98 27.27 8.63
N ASN A 202 -29.46 28.30 7.91
CA ASN A 202 -29.80 29.62 8.46
C ASN A 202 -31.30 29.75 8.82
N ALA A 203 -32.07 28.65 8.74
CA ALA A 203 -33.50 28.68 9.03
C ALA A 203 -33.76 28.99 10.51
N LYS A 204 -34.69 29.92 10.79
CA LYS A 204 -35.12 30.27 12.16
C LYS A 204 -35.84 29.12 12.86
N SER A 205 -36.45 28.20 12.12
CA SER A 205 -37.15 27.01 12.63
C SER A 205 -36.24 25.80 12.90
N LYS A 206 -34.91 25.95 12.81
CA LYS A 206 -34.00 24.81 12.97
C LYS A 206 -34.05 24.29 14.41
N VAL A 207 -34.47 23.03 14.56
CA VAL A 207 -34.40 22.32 15.83
C VAL A 207 -33.06 21.62 15.93
N LYS A 208 -32.40 21.81 17.08
CA LYS A 208 -31.14 21.16 17.36
C LYS A 208 -31.34 19.64 17.49
N PRO A 209 -30.62 18.81 16.73
CA PRO A 209 -30.78 17.37 16.83
C PRO A 209 -30.47 16.85 18.23
N ALA A 210 -31.25 15.88 18.71
CA ALA A 210 -31.06 15.28 20.05
C ALA A 210 -29.63 14.72 20.24
N SER A 211 -29.04 14.14 19.18
CA SER A 211 -27.66 13.64 19.20
C SER A 211 -26.62 14.75 19.40
N MET A 212 -26.89 15.97 18.93
CA MET A 212 -25.99 17.11 19.12
C MET A 212 -26.08 17.66 20.54
N VAL A 213 -27.29 17.69 21.12
CA VAL A 213 -27.49 18.07 22.53
C VAL A 213 -26.79 17.09 23.46
N ALA A 214 -26.91 15.78 23.21
CA ALA A 214 -26.21 14.76 23.98
C ALA A 214 -24.69 14.91 23.88
N PHE A 215 -24.15 15.21 22.68
CA PHE A 215 -22.72 15.45 22.49
C PHE A 215 -22.23 16.67 23.27
N GLU A 216 -22.93 17.81 23.20
CA GLU A 216 -22.52 18.99 23.95
C GLU A 216 -22.56 18.80 25.47
N LYS A 217 -23.57 18.08 25.97
CA LYS A 217 -23.67 17.70 27.39
C LYS A 217 -22.49 16.85 27.84
N SER A 218 -21.92 16.03 26.97
CA SER A 218 -20.75 15.21 27.31
C SER A 218 -19.50 16.03 27.65
N PHE A 219 -19.42 17.30 27.22
CA PHE A 219 -18.33 18.20 27.58
C PHE A 219 -18.52 18.91 28.90
N ASP A 220 -19.71 18.87 29.52
CA ASP A 220 -19.99 19.65 30.73
C ASP A 220 -19.10 19.27 31.91
N GLU A 221 -18.69 18.00 32.00
CA GLU A 221 -17.72 17.55 32.99
C GLU A 221 -16.30 18.07 32.69
N ALA A 222 -15.86 17.98 31.44
CA ALA A 222 -14.54 18.44 31.03
C ALA A 222 -14.38 19.97 31.14
N LYS A 223 -15.47 20.73 30.95
CA LYS A 223 -15.49 22.19 31.14
C LYS A 223 -15.20 22.62 32.58
N LYS A 224 -15.53 21.79 33.57
CA LYS A 224 -15.24 22.09 34.99
C LYS A 224 -13.73 22.07 35.27
N GLY A 225 -12.99 21.20 34.57
CA GLY A 225 -11.54 21.04 34.76
C GLY A 225 -10.67 21.93 33.87
N VAL A 226 -11.17 22.36 32.71
CA VAL A 226 -10.39 23.13 31.72
C VAL A 226 -11.17 24.37 31.25
N PRO A 227 -10.88 25.57 31.77
CA PRO A 227 -11.63 26.80 31.45
C PRO A 227 -11.62 27.19 29.96
N ASP A 228 -10.53 26.91 29.25
CA ASP A 228 -10.39 27.26 27.83
C ASP A 228 -11.11 26.29 26.87
N LEU A 229 -11.62 25.16 27.37
CA LEU A 229 -12.27 24.15 26.53
C LEU A 229 -13.51 24.69 25.82
N GLU A 230 -14.23 25.64 26.43
CA GLU A 230 -15.46 26.20 25.86
C GLU A 230 -15.23 26.90 24.51
N LYS A 231 -14.07 27.54 24.34
CA LYS A 231 -13.68 28.20 23.08
C LYS A 231 -13.48 27.18 21.95
N HIS A 232 -12.98 25.99 22.27
CA HIS A 232 -12.65 24.94 21.31
C HIS A 232 -13.77 23.91 21.12
N ALA A 233 -14.65 23.72 22.10
CA ALA A 233 -15.73 22.74 22.07
C ALA A 233 -16.69 22.93 20.89
N LYS A 234 -16.93 24.18 20.47
CA LYS A 234 -17.77 24.49 19.29
C LYS A 234 -17.16 24.01 17.96
N ARG A 235 -15.83 23.81 17.93
CA ARG A 235 -15.09 23.28 16.77
C ARG A 235 -14.80 21.79 16.89
N ALA A 236 -15.24 21.14 17.98
CA ALA A 236 -15.06 19.71 18.16
C ALA A 236 -15.81 18.95 17.06
N VAL A 237 -15.05 18.16 16.32
CA VAL A 237 -15.55 17.29 15.26
C VAL A 237 -15.10 15.89 15.56
N ASP A 238 -15.74 14.95 14.88
CA ASP A 238 -15.51 13.55 15.11
C ASP A 238 -14.32 13.08 14.27
N ASP A 239 -13.21 12.70 14.91
CA ASP A 239 -11.99 12.28 14.22
C ASP A 239 -12.19 10.89 13.58
N MET A 240 -12.02 10.82 12.27
CA MET A 240 -12.08 9.58 11.51
C MET A 240 -10.67 9.01 11.40
N ASN A 241 -10.22 8.39 12.48
CA ASN A 241 -8.92 7.73 12.53
C ASN A 241 -8.96 6.35 11.81
N PRO A 242 -7.79 5.83 11.36
CA PRO A 242 -7.74 4.55 10.65
C PRO A 242 -8.32 3.38 11.44
N LEU A 243 -8.15 3.35 12.77
CA LEU A 243 -8.66 2.28 13.63
C LEU A 243 -10.20 2.23 13.60
N ARG A 244 -10.85 3.39 13.66
CA ARG A 244 -12.30 3.48 13.55
C ARG A 244 -12.80 3.16 12.16
N ALA A 245 -12.13 3.66 11.12
CA ALA A 245 -12.48 3.33 9.74
C ALA A 245 -12.37 1.81 9.49
N LEU A 246 -11.37 1.14 10.07
CA LEU A 246 -11.19 -0.31 10.00
C LEU A 246 -12.38 -1.05 10.62
N ASN A 247 -12.77 -0.68 11.84
CA ASN A 247 -13.91 -1.28 12.53
C ASN A 247 -15.22 -1.06 11.76
N LEU A 248 -15.38 0.09 11.09
CA LEU A 248 -16.54 0.35 10.25
C LEU A 248 -16.54 -0.52 9.00
N PHE A 249 -15.40 -0.65 8.33
CA PHE A 249 -15.25 -1.42 7.10
C PHE A 249 -15.45 -2.92 7.31
N GLN A 250 -14.97 -3.47 8.42
CA GLN A 250 -15.20 -4.89 8.78
C GLN A 250 -16.68 -5.24 8.94
N ARG A 251 -17.51 -4.27 9.35
CA ARG A 251 -18.96 -4.47 9.56
C ARG A 251 -19.79 -4.33 8.28
N ILE A 252 -19.20 -3.94 7.15
CA ILE A 252 -19.93 -3.80 5.88
C ILE A 252 -20.32 -5.20 5.37
N SER A 253 -21.57 -5.35 4.92
CA SER A 253 -22.05 -6.61 4.35
C SER A 253 -21.44 -6.86 2.96
N THR A 254 -21.23 -8.12 2.59
CA THR A 254 -20.68 -8.50 1.26
C THR A 254 -21.53 -7.98 0.11
N THR A 255 -22.85 -7.96 0.27
CA THR A 255 -23.78 -7.39 -0.70
C THR A 255 -23.62 -5.88 -0.87
N ASP A 256 -23.28 -5.16 0.20
CA ASP A 256 -23.06 -3.71 0.12
C ASP A 256 -21.67 -3.41 -0.46
N VAL A 257 -20.70 -4.30 -0.31
CA VAL A 257 -19.38 -4.19 -0.97
C VAL A 257 -19.53 -4.18 -2.50
N GLU A 258 -20.42 -4.99 -3.07
CA GLU A 258 -20.73 -4.97 -4.51
C GLU A 258 -21.22 -3.59 -4.97
N LEU A 259 -22.06 -2.92 -4.17
CA LEU A 259 -22.58 -1.58 -4.46
C LEU A 259 -21.52 -0.49 -4.40
N LEU A 260 -20.41 -0.73 -3.69
CA LEU A 260 -19.24 0.16 -3.68
C LEU A 260 -18.36 0.00 -4.93
N GLY A 261 -18.73 -0.92 -5.84
CA GLY A 261 -18.00 -1.23 -7.06
C GLY A 261 -16.86 -2.23 -6.87
N MET A 262 -16.86 -2.95 -5.75
CA MET A 262 -15.81 -3.91 -5.39
C MET A 262 -16.33 -5.35 -5.49
N ASP A 263 -15.45 -6.29 -5.82
CA ASP A 263 -15.77 -7.72 -5.75
C ASP A 263 -15.36 -8.27 -4.38
N PRO A 264 -16.30 -8.77 -3.56
CA PRO A 264 -16.01 -9.24 -2.20
C PRO A 264 -15.00 -10.40 -2.15
N SER A 265 -14.85 -11.16 -3.25
CA SER A 265 -13.87 -12.26 -3.33
C SER A 265 -12.43 -11.76 -3.56
N ARG A 266 -12.27 -10.59 -4.18
CA ARG A 266 -10.96 -10.06 -4.64
C ARG A 266 -10.41 -8.96 -3.73
N GLY A 267 -11.24 -8.39 -2.88
CA GLY A 267 -10.83 -7.36 -1.94
C GLY A 267 -12.02 -6.74 -1.24
N ARG A 268 -11.89 -6.57 0.08
CA ARG A 268 -12.88 -5.88 0.90
C ARG A 268 -12.36 -4.52 1.35
N PRO A 269 -13.22 -3.55 1.70
CA PRO A 269 -12.80 -2.19 2.07
C PRO A 269 -11.78 -2.13 3.21
N GLU A 270 -11.82 -3.07 4.16
CA GLU A 270 -10.86 -3.15 5.27
C GLU A 270 -9.41 -3.38 4.82
N ALA A 271 -9.18 -3.97 3.64
CA ALA A 271 -7.84 -4.19 3.09
C ALA A 271 -7.17 -2.87 2.64
N PHE A 272 -7.94 -1.78 2.51
CA PHE A 272 -7.38 -0.46 2.25
C PHE A 272 -6.72 0.19 3.48
N ILE A 273 -6.87 -0.42 4.65
CA ILE A 273 -6.27 0.06 5.89
C ILE A 273 -5.16 -0.92 6.27
N TRP A 274 -3.92 -0.43 6.21
CA TRP A 274 -2.73 -1.23 6.46
C TRP A 274 -2.58 -1.51 7.94
N GLN A 275 -2.59 -2.80 8.28
CA GLN A 275 -2.12 -3.34 9.55
C GLN A 275 -0.74 -3.98 9.41
N TYR A 276 -0.43 -4.45 8.20
CA TYR A 276 0.86 -4.97 7.78
C TYR A 276 1.33 -4.16 6.58
N LEU A 277 2.60 -3.81 6.56
CA LEU A 277 3.25 -3.14 5.43
C LEU A 277 4.20 -4.14 4.75
N PRO A 278 4.11 -4.33 3.42
CA PRO A 278 4.98 -5.29 2.74
C PRO A 278 6.38 -4.67 2.57
N ALA A 279 7.40 -5.40 3.01
CA ALA A 279 8.80 -5.05 2.77
C ALA A 279 9.23 -5.70 1.45
N PRO A 280 9.59 -4.92 0.42
CA PRO A 280 9.95 -5.46 -0.88
C PRO A 280 11.27 -6.23 -0.81
N PRO A 281 11.48 -7.20 -1.71
CA PRO A 281 12.76 -7.87 -1.87
C PRO A 281 13.92 -6.90 -2.10
N VAL A 282 15.12 -7.32 -1.71
CA VAL A 282 16.35 -6.54 -1.93
C VAL A 282 16.59 -6.26 -3.42
N ALA A 283 16.17 -7.16 -4.31
CA ALA A 283 16.25 -6.97 -5.77
C ALA A 283 15.51 -5.73 -6.29
N ILE A 284 14.47 -5.25 -5.60
CA ILE A 284 13.72 -4.04 -5.97
C ILE A 284 14.42 -2.75 -5.50
N ARG A 285 15.27 -2.87 -4.48
CA ARG A 285 15.92 -1.77 -3.75
C ARG A 285 17.42 -2.07 -3.57
N PRO A 286 18.19 -2.20 -4.66
CA PRO A 286 19.58 -2.59 -4.61
C PRO A 286 20.43 -1.50 -3.92
N SER A 287 21.36 -1.92 -3.08
CA SER A 287 22.40 -1.07 -2.50
C SER A 287 23.45 -0.74 -3.57
N VAL A 288 23.93 0.50 -3.58
CA VAL A 288 25.01 0.94 -4.48
C VAL A 288 26.30 1.03 -3.67
N ALA A 289 27.20 0.07 -3.88
CA ALA A 289 28.53 0.10 -3.26
C ALA A 289 29.45 1.09 -3.99
N GLN A 290 30.15 1.92 -3.21
CA GLN A 290 31.27 2.76 -3.62
C GLN A 290 32.52 2.32 -2.82
N GLU A 291 33.72 2.71 -3.26
CA GLU A 291 35.02 2.18 -2.78
C GLU A 291 35.20 2.19 -1.25
N ALA A 292 34.57 3.13 -0.52
CA ALA A 292 34.64 3.23 0.95
C ALA A 292 33.28 3.19 1.68
N ALA A 293 32.16 3.22 0.95
CA ALA A 293 30.82 3.32 1.55
C ALA A 293 29.74 2.69 0.65
N SER A 294 28.67 2.18 1.25
CA SER A 294 27.45 1.81 0.54
C SER A 294 26.43 2.93 0.65
N THR A 295 25.81 3.29 -0.47
CA THR A 295 24.62 4.15 -0.48
C THR A 295 23.40 3.26 -0.60
N GLU A 296 22.54 3.32 0.42
CA GLU A 296 21.30 2.55 0.45
C GLU A 296 20.19 3.25 -0.33
N ASP A 297 19.30 2.44 -0.90
CA ASP A 297 18.15 2.91 -1.65
C ASP A 297 17.15 3.67 -0.74
N ASP A 298 16.52 4.70 -1.30
CA ASP A 298 15.49 5.52 -0.65
C ASP A 298 14.38 4.71 0.05
N ILE A 299 13.94 3.59 -0.55
CA ILE A 299 12.91 2.70 0.02
C ILE A 299 13.45 1.98 1.25
N THR A 300 14.72 1.57 1.25
CA THR A 300 15.39 0.94 2.40
C THR A 300 15.45 1.90 3.58
N ASN A 301 15.90 3.13 3.34
CA ASN A 301 15.96 4.17 4.37
C ASN A 301 14.57 4.46 4.94
N LYS A 302 13.56 4.62 4.06
CA LYS A 302 12.19 4.89 4.49
C LYS A 302 11.57 3.73 5.27
N LEU A 303 11.90 2.48 4.93
CA LEU A 303 11.46 1.32 5.71
C LEU A 303 12.04 1.35 7.12
N GLY A 304 13.33 1.70 7.28
CA GLY A 304 13.97 1.90 8.57
C GLY A 304 13.29 2.99 9.41
N ASP A 305 12.95 4.14 8.81
CA ASP A 305 12.21 5.22 9.47
C ASP A 305 10.85 4.73 10.01
N ILE A 306 10.09 4.00 9.17
CA ILE A 306 8.77 3.46 9.53
C ILE A 306 8.90 2.49 10.72
N ILE A 307 9.89 1.59 10.68
CA ILE A 307 10.14 0.63 11.74
C ILE A 307 10.50 1.35 13.05
N GLN A 308 11.39 2.34 13.00
CA GLN A 308 11.77 3.12 14.18
C GLN A 308 10.56 3.78 14.83
N ILE A 309 9.72 4.46 14.06
CA ILE A 309 8.52 5.14 14.58
C ILE A 309 7.53 4.12 15.13
N ASN A 310 7.37 2.98 14.45
CA ASN A 310 6.47 1.91 14.87
C ASN A 310 6.90 1.26 16.21
N THR A 311 8.20 1.05 16.39
CA THR A 311 8.77 0.54 17.65
C THR A 311 8.61 1.57 18.77
N LEU A 312 8.87 2.85 18.50
CA LEU A 312 8.64 3.92 19.48
C LEU A 312 7.15 4.03 19.85
N LEU A 313 6.23 3.90 18.88
CA LEU A 313 4.79 3.94 19.11
C LEU A 313 4.33 2.74 19.96
N SER A 314 4.83 1.54 19.66
CA SER A 314 4.57 0.33 20.45
C SER A 314 5.07 0.46 21.89
N ALA A 315 6.28 1.00 22.07
CA ALA A 315 6.85 1.25 23.38
C ALA A 315 6.09 2.36 24.13
N GLY A 316 5.68 3.42 23.44
CA GLY A 316 4.87 4.51 24.00
C GLY A 316 3.50 4.03 24.52
N LEU A 317 2.85 3.12 23.78
CA LEU A 317 1.60 2.49 24.21
C LEU A 317 1.80 1.61 25.46
N LYS A 318 2.87 0.82 25.51
CA LYS A 318 3.18 -0.05 26.67
C LYS A 318 3.61 0.73 27.91
N SER A 319 4.35 1.82 27.73
CA SER A 319 4.84 2.67 28.83
C SER A 319 3.81 3.67 29.35
N GLY A 320 2.63 3.76 28.72
CA GLY A 320 1.57 4.68 29.14
C GLY A 320 1.88 6.15 28.87
N GLN A 321 2.51 6.47 27.72
CA GLN A 321 2.78 7.86 27.36
C GLN A 321 1.49 8.68 27.18
N PRO A 322 1.55 10.02 27.34
CA PRO A 322 0.39 10.88 27.13
C PRO A 322 -0.24 10.69 25.75
N VAL A 323 -1.58 10.65 25.72
CA VAL A 323 -2.37 10.36 24.50
C VAL A 323 -2.02 11.29 23.34
N MET A 324 -1.81 12.58 23.60
CA MET A 324 -1.45 13.55 22.56
C MET A 324 -0.17 13.14 21.82
N LYS A 325 0.86 12.72 22.57
CA LYS A 325 2.13 12.27 21.98
C LYS A 325 1.96 10.99 21.15
N ILE A 326 1.11 10.06 21.60
CA ILE A 326 0.79 8.84 20.84
C ILE A 326 0.07 9.18 19.54
N VAL A 327 -0.89 10.11 19.58
CA VAL A 327 -1.63 10.57 18.39
C VAL A 327 -0.69 11.26 17.40
N ASP A 328 0.18 12.15 17.87
CA ASP A 328 1.15 12.84 17.02
C ASP A 328 2.14 11.85 16.36
N MET A 329 2.63 10.87 17.13
CA MET A 329 3.47 9.79 16.59
C MET A 329 2.74 8.92 15.57
N TRP A 330 1.46 8.65 15.80
CA TRP A 330 0.63 7.88 14.87
C TRP A 330 0.33 8.65 13.58
N GLU A 331 0.08 9.96 13.67
CA GLU A 331 -0.05 10.83 12.50
C GLU A 331 1.27 10.87 11.71
N PHE A 332 2.41 10.99 12.41
CA PHE A 332 3.72 10.98 11.79
C PHE A 332 4.02 9.64 11.08
N LEU A 333 3.68 8.50 11.70
CA LEU A 333 3.81 7.17 11.08
C LEU A 333 3.02 7.09 9.76
N GLN A 334 1.77 7.60 9.75
CA GLN A 334 0.94 7.60 8.54
C GLN A 334 1.55 8.43 7.42
N VAL A 335 2.18 9.57 7.74
CA VAL A 335 2.91 10.39 6.75
C VAL A 335 4.08 9.62 6.16
N GLN A 336 4.90 8.96 6.99
CA GLN A 336 6.03 8.17 6.49
C GLN A 336 5.59 7.02 5.57
N ILE A 337 4.52 6.32 5.93
CA ILE A 337 3.91 5.26 5.12
C ILE A 337 3.39 5.79 3.79
N ALA A 338 2.83 7.00 3.76
CA ALA A 338 2.39 7.59 2.50
C ALA A 338 3.56 8.04 1.62
N MET A 339 4.63 8.60 2.21
CA MET A 339 5.85 8.98 1.49
C MET A 339 6.57 7.77 0.88
N TYR A 340 6.47 6.61 1.55
CA TYR A 340 6.97 5.34 1.04
C TYR A 340 6.32 4.95 -0.29
N ILE A 341 5.01 5.20 -0.45
CA ILE A 341 4.28 4.96 -1.69
C ILE A 341 4.53 6.08 -2.71
N ASP A 342 4.35 7.33 -2.29
CA ASP A 342 4.43 8.51 -3.13
C ASP A 342 5.24 9.60 -2.44
N GLY A 343 6.46 9.83 -2.89
CA GLY A 343 7.34 10.87 -2.32
C GLY A 343 6.86 12.31 -2.53
N ASN A 344 5.82 12.53 -3.34
CA ASN A 344 5.29 13.86 -3.68
C ASN A 344 3.87 14.06 -3.12
N LEU A 345 3.72 13.92 -1.81
CA LEU A 345 2.43 14.06 -1.16
C LEU A 345 1.90 15.51 -1.17
N PRO A 346 0.65 15.77 -1.60
CA PRO A 346 0.04 17.08 -1.56
C PRO A 346 -0.35 17.47 -0.12
N GLY A 347 0.12 18.64 0.32
CA GLY A 347 -0.15 19.21 1.63
C GLY A 347 1.01 19.13 2.61
N LEU A 348 2.10 18.43 2.25
CA LEU A 348 3.38 18.61 2.93
C LEU A 348 4.05 19.85 2.32
N GLY A 349 4.35 20.84 3.17
CA GLY A 349 5.17 21.97 2.76
C GLY A 349 6.50 21.46 2.19
N ARG A 350 7.06 22.18 1.21
CA ARG A 350 8.40 21.87 0.67
C ARG A 350 9.53 22.13 1.69
N ASP A 351 9.17 22.58 2.88
CA ASP A 351 10.08 22.84 3.97
C ASP A 351 10.63 21.54 4.53
N SER A 352 11.94 21.53 4.77
CA SER A 352 12.80 20.37 5.09
C SER A 352 12.40 19.53 6.32
N ALA A 353 11.30 19.84 7.01
CA ALA A 353 10.82 19.14 8.20
C ALA A 353 10.53 17.64 7.96
N TYR A 354 10.28 17.24 6.71
CA TYR A 354 10.01 15.85 6.33
C TYR A 354 11.14 15.21 5.50
N GLY A 355 12.29 15.87 5.40
CA GLY A 355 13.50 15.36 4.74
C GLY A 355 13.62 15.68 3.25
N LYS A 356 14.67 15.12 2.62
CA LYS A 356 14.99 15.25 1.19
C LYS A 356 13.89 14.63 0.31
N ALA A 357 13.69 15.17 -0.90
CA ALA A 357 12.79 14.60 -1.88
C ALA A 357 13.12 13.12 -2.14
N LEU A 358 12.21 12.23 -1.77
CA LEU A 358 12.39 10.78 -1.79
C LEU A 358 11.78 10.17 -3.07
N ARG A 359 12.45 9.18 -3.65
CA ARG A 359 11.90 8.40 -4.76
C ARG A 359 11.13 7.17 -4.27
N GLY A 360 9.87 7.37 -3.89
CA GLY A 360 8.90 6.31 -3.58
C GLY A 360 8.49 5.46 -4.80
N PHE A 361 7.59 4.49 -4.60
CA PHE A 361 7.16 3.58 -5.66
C PHE A 361 6.50 4.29 -6.85
N CYS A 362 5.64 5.28 -6.59
CA CYS A 362 4.98 6.06 -7.64
C CYS A 362 6.00 6.75 -8.57
N GLN A 363 7.08 7.31 -8.01
CA GLN A 363 8.15 7.97 -8.77
C GLN A 363 9.00 6.98 -9.58
N ARG A 364 9.02 5.69 -9.21
CA ARG A 364 9.69 4.63 -9.99
C ARG A 364 8.84 4.14 -11.17
N LEU A 365 7.51 4.20 -11.04
CA LEU A 365 6.58 3.75 -12.07
C LEU A 365 6.25 4.84 -13.09
N LYS A 366 6.09 6.09 -12.66
CA LYS A 366 5.64 7.22 -13.49
C LYS A 366 6.79 7.95 -14.20
N GLY A 367 6.45 8.71 -15.23
CA GLY A 367 7.36 9.61 -15.93
C GLY A 367 8.17 8.96 -17.06
N LYS A 368 9.04 9.76 -17.71
CA LYS A 368 9.85 9.30 -18.86
C LYS A 368 10.83 8.19 -18.49
N GLN A 369 11.42 8.28 -17.30
CA GLN A 369 12.36 7.30 -16.74
C GLN A 369 11.66 6.25 -15.84
N GLY A 370 10.33 6.21 -15.86
CA GLY A 370 9.55 5.25 -15.09
C GLY A 370 9.47 3.89 -15.78
N ARG A 371 9.09 2.84 -15.04
CA ARG A 371 9.07 1.45 -15.56
C ARG A 371 8.19 1.25 -16.79
N PHE A 372 6.98 1.83 -16.82
CA PHE A 372 6.07 1.64 -17.96
C PHE A 372 6.68 2.13 -19.28
N ARG A 373 7.26 3.33 -19.29
CA ARG A 373 7.78 3.93 -20.53
C ARG A 373 9.25 3.58 -20.80
N GLY A 374 10.08 3.54 -19.78
CA GLY A 374 11.54 3.39 -19.91
C GLY A 374 12.06 1.96 -19.82
N ASN A 375 11.23 1.00 -19.40
CA ASN A 375 11.64 -0.41 -19.29
C ASN A 375 10.68 -1.38 -20.01
N LEU A 376 9.37 -1.13 -19.98
CA LEU A 376 8.37 -2.02 -20.59
C LEU A 376 8.08 -1.66 -22.06
N SER A 377 7.66 -0.43 -22.34
CA SER A 377 7.38 0.02 -23.72
C SER A 377 8.63 0.22 -24.56
N GLY A 378 9.74 0.61 -23.94
CA GLY A 378 11.04 0.75 -24.57
C GLY A 378 12.11 0.22 -23.62
N LYS A 379 13.09 -0.50 -24.18
CA LYS A 379 14.23 -1.03 -23.42
C LYS A 379 15.50 -0.94 -24.27
N ARG A 380 16.65 -0.94 -23.62
CA ARG A 380 17.92 -1.20 -24.31
C ARG A 380 17.91 -2.65 -24.77
N VAL A 381 18.40 -2.86 -25.98
CA VAL A 381 18.52 -4.20 -26.58
C VAL A 381 19.99 -4.43 -26.90
N ASP A 382 20.40 -5.67 -26.69
CA ASP A 382 21.72 -6.14 -27.12
C ASP A 382 21.73 -6.32 -28.64
N PHE A 383 22.91 -6.52 -29.23
CA PHE A 383 23.10 -6.69 -30.68
C PHE A 383 22.55 -5.52 -31.51
N SER A 384 22.77 -4.30 -31.02
CA SER A 384 22.44 -3.07 -31.74
C SER A 384 23.65 -2.13 -31.78
N GLY A 385 23.82 -1.42 -32.89
CA GLY A 385 24.91 -0.48 -33.13
C GLY A 385 24.42 0.82 -33.77
N ARG A 386 25.16 1.90 -33.57
CA ARG A 386 24.89 3.20 -34.18
C ARG A 386 26.19 3.79 -34.72
N THR A 387 26.19 4.14 -36.01
CA THR A 387 27.30 4.84 -36.68
C THR A 387 26.77 6.02 -37.50
N VAL A 388 27.67 6.92 -37.90
CA VAL A 388 27.36 8.00 -38.83
C VAL A 388 27.15 7.40 -40.23
N ILE A 389 26.16 7.91 -40.96
CA ILE A 389 25.89 7.49 -42.33
C ILE A 389 26.76 8.26 -43.34
N SER A 390 27.15 7.61 -44.44
CA SER A 390 27.86 8.22 -45.56
C SER A 390 27.29 7.67 -46.87
N PRO A 391 27.18 8.47 -47.94
CA PRO A 391 26.58 8.02 -49.19
C PRO A 391 27.54 7.08 -49.95
N ASP A 392 27.00 6.01 -50.54
CA ASP A 392 27.72 5.14 -51.47
C ASP A 392 26.79 4.76 -52.64
N PRO A 393 27.01 5.31 -53.85
CA PRO A 393 26.14 5.07 -55.00
C PRO A 393 26.37 3.70 -55.67
N ASN A 394 27.38 2.93 -55.26
CA ASN A 394 27.67 1.62 -55.84
C ASN A 394 26.83 0.47 -55.26
N LEU A 395 26.13 0.73 -54.15
CA LEU A 395 25.27 -0.27 -53.48
C LEU A 395 23.88 -0.31 -54.09
N SER A 396 23.25 -1.49 -54.04
CA SER A 396 21.83 -1.62 -54.39
C SER A 396 20.94 -0.89 -53.37
N ILE A 397 19.71 -0.55 -53.78
CA ILE A 397 18.71 0.09 -52.90
C ILE A 397 18.26 -0.80 -51.73
N GLU A 398 18.49 -2.11 -51.83
CA GLU A 398 18.15 -3.11 -50.80
C GLU A 398 19.33 -3.41 -49.85
N GLU A 399 20.51 -2.84 -50.10
CA GLU A 399 21.74 -3.15 -49.38
C GLU A 399 22.16 -2.02 -48.42
N VAL A 400 22.87 -2.41 -47.36
CA VAL A 400 23.52 -1.45 -46.44
C VAL A 400 24.92 -1.95 -46.10
N ALA A 401 25.93 -1.12 -46.35
CA ALA A 401 27.30 -1.44 -45.97
C ALA A 401 27.50 -1.27 -44.46
N VAL A 402 27.89 -2.37 -43.80
CA VAL A 402 28.22 -2.38 -42.37
C VAL A 402 29.75 -2.43 -42.21
N PRO A 403 30.37 -1.55 -41.41
CA PRO A 403 31.81 -1.60 -41.18
C PRO A 403 32.24 -2.95 -40.61
N SER A 404 33.37 -3.48 -41.08
CA SER A 404 33.90 -4.78 -40.63
C SER A 404 34.01 -4.88 -39.10
N LYS A 405 34.47 -3.83 -38.43
CA LYS A 405 34.55 -3.76 -36.96
C LYS A 405 33.20 -3.89 -36.26
N VAL A 406 32.12 -3.39 -36.86
CA VAL A 406 30.76 -3.53 -36.31
C VAL A 406 30.28 -4.96 -36.53
N ALA A 407 30.49 -5.50 -37.74
CA ALA A 407 30.10 -6.87 -38.06
C ALA A 407 30.78 -7.91 -37.15
N THR A 408 32.05 -7.74 -36.80
CA THR A 408 32.77 -8.66 -35.88
C THR A 408 32.20 -8.65 -34.45
N ASN A 409 31.56 -7.56 -34.02
CA ASN A 409 31.02 -7.43 -32.66
C ASN A 409 29.52 -7.78 -32.54
N MET A 410 28.83 -8.01 -33.67
CA MET A 410 27.38 -8.28 -33.70
C MET A 410 27.12 -9.78 -33.89
N THR A 411 27.27 -10.57 -32.81
CA THR A 411 27.14 -12.03 -32.82
C THR A 411 26.38 -12.59 -31.64
#